data_AF-A0A6A7BAA0-F1
#
_entry.id   AF-A0A6A7BAA0-F1
#
_cell.length_a   1.000
_cell.length_b   1.000
_cell.length_c   1.000
_cell.angle_alpha   90.00
_cell.angle_beta   90.00
_cell.angle_gamma   90.00
#
_symmetry.space_group_name_H-M   'P 1'
#
loop_
_entity.id
_entity.type
_entity.pdbx_description
1 polymer ?
#
loop_
_entity_poly.entity_id
_entity_poly.type
_entity_poly.pdbx_seq_one_letter_code
_entity_poly.pdbx_strand_id
1 'polypeptide(L)'
;MRNVLVALKTTMSRQYLAKPLDSKPLLQDVKTLSRILLRDTPLAHSGRYRTLPIQLHSSLDTICPYPAEIPANMERWAKWAMKCEKEKTIHPLCRAVWAMMYFLSVHPFPDGNGDLHGSCVESSLRKTGCSQLFAILVFPESNTSYKIRRARAGDPEEWCSEVVNAEIAALACAK
;
A
#
# COMPACT_ATOMS: atom_id res chain seq x y z
N MET A 1 -0.85 17.94 -19.69
CA MET A 1 -1.22 18.38 -18.32
C MET A 1 -1.36 17.23 -17.32
N ARG A 2 -2.08 16.12 -17.61
CA ARG A 2 -2.20 14.97 -16.68
C ARG A 2 -0.85 14.41 -16.17
N ASN A 3 0.13 14.25 -17.06
CA ASN A 3 1.44 13.68 -16.69
C ASN A 3 2.24 14.57 -15.71
N VAL A 4 2.10 15.90 -15.82
CA VAL A 4 2.78 16.85 -14.93
C VAL A 4 2.16 16.78 -13.53
N LEU A 5 0.83 16.72 -13.44
CA LEU A 5 0.14 16.60 -12.16
C LEU A 5 0.47 15.28 -11.45
N VAL A 6 0.51 14.17 -12.18
CA VAL A 6 0.91 12.86 -11.64
C VAL A 6 2.36 12.90 -11.14
N ALA A 7 3.30 13.43 -11.93
CA ALA A 7 4.70 13.55 -11.53
C ALA A 7 4.87 14.44 -10.28
N LEU A 8 4.15 15.55 -10.19
CA LEU A 8 4.15 16.43 -9.02
C LEU A 8 3.64 15.71 -7.77
N LYS A 9 2.52 14.98 -7.88
CA LYS A 9 1.95 14.20 -6.77
C LYS A 9 2.93 13.14 -6.26
N THR A 10 3.56 12.39 -7.16
CA THR A 10 4.59 11.40 -6.83
C THR A 10 5.80 12.05 -6.18
N THR A 11 6.20 13.25 -6.63
CA THR A 11 7.31 13.99 -6.03
C THR A 11 6.98 14.45 -4.62
N MET A 12 5.78 15.01 -4.42
CA MET A 12 5.30 15.45 -3.11
C MET A 12 5.12 14.29 -2.14
N SER A 13 4.60 13.14 -2.58
CA SER A 13 4.47 11.95 -1.74
C SER A 13 5.85 11.43 -1.32
N ARG A 14 6.82 11.36 -2.25
CA ARG A 14 8.20 10.97 -1.95
C ARG A 14 8.88 11.92 -0.98
N GLN A 15 8.72 13.24 -1.16
CA GLN A 15 9.24 14.23 -0.23
C GLN A 15 8.63 14.07 1.16
N TYR A 16 7.32 13.82 1.24
CA TYR A 16 6.64 13.56 2.51
C TYR A 16 7.10 12.25 3.18
N LEU A 17 7.46 11.25 2.39
CA LEU A 17 7.96 9.95 2.85
C LEU A 17 9.47 9.91 3.12
N ALA A 18 10.17 11.03 2.90
CA ALA A 18 11.58 11.15 3.24
C ALA A 18 11.81 11.14 4.76
N LYS A 19 10.79 11.51 5.55
CA LYS A 19 10.80 11.32 7.02
C LYS A 19 10.43 9.87 7.37
N PRO A 20 10.99 9.28 8.45
CA PRO A 20 10.55 7.98 8.95
C PRO A 20 9.07 8.01 9.36
N LEU A 21 8.29 7.02 8.92
CA LEU A 21 6.95 6.75 9.44
C LEU A 21 7.05 6.12 10.84
N ASP A 22 6.32 6.67 11.82
CA ASP A 22 6.36 6.29 13.25
C ASP A 22 4.99 5.77 13.75
N SER A 23 4.97 5.03 14.87
CA SER A 23 3.83 4.18 15.29
C SER A 23 2.48 4.88 15.56
N LYS A 24 2.48 6.10 16.11
CA LYS A 24 1.26 6.93 16.30
C LYS A 24 0.94 7.80 15.08
N PRO A 25 1.91 8.40 14.36
CA PRO A 25 1.61 9.16 13.16
C PRO A 25 1.23 8.30 11.95
N LEU A 26 1.52 6.99 11.88
CA LEU A 26 1.25 6.18 10.68
C LEU A 26 -0.19 6.33 10.14
N LEU A 27 -1.20 6.27 11.01
CA LEU A 27 -2.60 6.48 10.60
C LEU A 27 -2.84 7.89 10.04
N GLN A 28 -2.20 8.90 10.61
CA GLN A 28 -2.26 10.29 10.14
C GLN A 28 -1.43 10.49 8.86
N ASP A 29 -0.30 9.81 8.73
CA ASP A 29 0.56 9.85 7.56
C ASP A 29 -0.20 9.26 6.36
N VAL A 30 -0.87 8.11 6.52
CA VAL A 30 -1.71 7.55 5.45
C VAL A 30 -2.85 8.51 5.05
N LYS A 31 -3.51 9.15 6.01
CA LYS A 31 -4.52 10.18 5.72
C LYS A 31 -3.91 11.39 5.01
N THR A 32 -2.68 11.77 5.35
CA THR A 32 -1.96 12.89 4.72
C THR A 32 -1.55 12.55 3.30
N LEU A 33 -1.00 11.35 3.09
CA LEU A 33 -0.70 10.84 1.76
C LEU A 33 -1.95 10.78 0.90
N SER A 34 -3.10 10.39 1.46
CA SER A 34 -4.36 10.36 0.72
C SER A 34 -4.75 11.77 0.25
N ARG A 35 -4.55 12.79 1.09
CA ARG A 35 -4.75 14.19 0.69
C ARG A 35 -3.78 14.63 -0.41
N ILE A 36 -2.52 14.24 -0.33
CA ILE A 36 -1.49 14.61 -1.31
C ILE A 36 -1.77 13.96 -2.67
N LEU A 37 -2.02 12.65 -2.68
CA LEU A 37 -2.23 11.88 -3.92
C LEU A 37 -3.53 12.26 -4.63
N LEU A 38 -4.59 12.52 -3.87
CA LEU A 38 -5.90 12.93 -4.41
C LEU A 38 -6.05 14.44 -4.52
N ARG A 39 -4.98 15.22 -4.31
CA ARG A 39 -5.00 16.68 -4.50
C ARG A 39 -5.49 17.02 -5.90
N ASP A 40 -6.35 18.03 -6.02
CA ASP A 40 -6.91 18.53 -7.28
C ASP A 40 -7.75 17.52 -8.06
N THR A 41 -8.16 16.42 -7.42
CA THR A 41 -9.25 15.58 -7.93
C THR A 41 -10.58 16.13 -7.42
N PRO A 42 -11.68 16.05 -8.18
CA PRO A 42 -12.99 16.53 -7.74
C PRO A 42 -13.58 15.74 -6.55
N LEU A 43 -12.81 14.81 -5.96
CA LEU A 43 -13.22 13.97 -4.85
C LEU A 43 -13.12 14.74 -3.52
N ALA A 44 -14.27 15.15 -2.99
CA ALA A 44 -14.44 15.95 -1.77
C ALA A 44 -14.04 15.25 -0.45
N HIS A 45 -13.38 14.09 -0.50
CA HIS A 45 -13.17 13.20 0.66
C HIS A 45 -11.72 12.76 0.88
N SER A 46 -10.74 13.46 0.30
CA SER A 46 -9.32 13.10 0.45
C SER A 46 -8.87 13.12 1.92
N GLY A 47 -8.16 12.08 2.35
CA GLY A 47 -7.72 11.91 3.74
C GLY A 47 -8.79 11.55 4.77
N ARG A 48 -10.02 11.26 4.35
CA ARG A 48 -11.10 10.74 5.21
C ARG A 48 -11.42 9.30 4.83
N TYR A 49 -11.70 8.47 5.83
CA TYR A 49 -12.19 7.12 5.56
C TYR A 49 -13.54 7.17 4.85
N ARG A 50 -13.82 6.19 4.01
CA ARG A 50 -15.10 6.08 3.31
C ARG A 50 -16.24 5.90 4.31
N THR A 51 -17.37 6.54 4.02
CA THR A 51 -18.61 6.45 4.79
C THR A 51 -19.63 5.51 4.17
N LEU A 52 -19.38 5.05 2.94
CA LEU A 52 -20.24 4.14 2.20
C LEU A 52 -19.53 2.79 2.00
N PRO A 53 -20.29 1.69 1.95
CA PRO A 53 -19.79 0.41 1.43
C PRO A 53 -19.29 0.58 -0.01
N ILE A 54 -18.34 -0.27 -0.40
CA ILE A 54 -17.79 -0.28 -1.76
C ILE A 54 -17.75 -1.72 -2.27
N GLN A 55 -17.78 -1.86 -3.59
CA GLN A 55 -17.43 -3.09 -4.28
C GLN A 55 -16.15 -2.86 -5.06
N LEU A 56 -15.19 -3.77 -4.95
CA LEU A 56 -13.97 -3.70 -5.74
C LEU A 56 -14.26 -4.10 -7.18
N HIS A 57 -13.97 -3.24 -8.14
CA HIS A 57 -14.11 -3.56 -9.56
C HIS A 57 -13.22 -4.76 -9.95
N SER A 58 -12.04 -4.87 -9.36
CA SER A 58 -11.10 -5.97 -9.61
C SER A 58 -11.51 -7.30 -8.98
N SER A 59 -12.52 -7.33 -8.08
CA SER A 59 -13.10 -8.57 -7.55
C SER A 59 -14.46 -8.31 -6.94
N LEU A 60 -15.48 -8.74 -7.68
CA LEU A 60 -16.88 -8.58 -7.34
C LEU A 60 -17.33 -9.45 -6.16
N ASP A 61 -16.55 -10.46 -5.82
CA ASP A 61 -16.79 -11.40 -4.71
C ASP A 61 -15.99 -11.06 -3.45
N THR A 62 -15.10 -10.07 -3.51
CA THR A 62 -14.41 -9.58 -2.31
C THR A 62 -15.31 -8.63 -1.56
N ILE A 63 -15.67 -9.02 -0.32
CA ILE A 63 -16.32 -8.14 0.64
C ILE A 63 -15.25 -7.35 1.40
N CYS A 64 -15.38 -6.03 1.39
CA CYS A 64 -14.59 -5.12 2.23
C CYS A 64 -15.34 -4.85 3.55
N PRO A 65 -14.62 -4.53 4.64
CA PRO A 65 -15.26 -4.16 5.91
C PRO A 65 -16.29 -3.04 5.76
N TYR A 66 -17.34 -3.02 6.58
CA TYR A 66 -18.29 -1.91 6.57
C TYR A 66 -17.63 -0.62 7.08
N PRO A 67 -18.12 0.57 6.67
CA PRO A 67 -17.55 1.86 7.09
C PRO A 67 -17.32 2.00 8.60
N ALA A 68 -18.26 1.49 9.42
CA ALA A 68 -18.16 1.51 10.88
C ALA A 68 -16.96 0.71 11.42
N GLU A 69 -16.50 -0.30 10.68
CA GLU A 69 -15.41 -1.19 11.08
C GLU A 69 -14.03 -0.68 10.65
N ILE A 70 -13.98 0.28 9.71
CA ILE A 70 -12.72 0.77 9.13
C ILE A 70 -11.77 1.34 10.19
N PRO A 71 -12.19 2.21 11.13
CA PRO A 71 -11.26 2.79 12.10
C PRO A 71 -10.54 1.71 12.93
N ALA A 72 -11.30 0.73 13.44
CA ALA A 72 -10.74 -0.36 14.24
C ALA A 72 -9.82 -1.26 13.41
N ASN A 73 -10.19 -1.57 12.16
CA ASN A 73 -9.34 -2.36 11.26
C ASN A 73 -8.04 -1.63 10.89
N MET A 74 -8.10 -0.32 10.66
CA MET A 74 -6.92 0.50 10.38
C MET A 74 -5.99 0.59 11.58
N GLU A 75 -6.52 0.69 12.79
CA GLU A 75 -5.70 0.63 14.01
C GLU A 75 -4.99 -0.72 14.17
N ARG A 76 -5.70 -1.83 13.91
CA ARG A 76 -5.10 -3.17 13.93
C ARG A 76 -4.02 -3.32 12.87
N TRP A 77 -4.28 -2.84 11.66
CA TRP A 77 -3.31 -2.79 10.57
C TRP A 77 -2.06 -2.01 10.97
N ALA A 78 -2.20 -0.80 11.51
CA ALA A 78 -1.05 0.03 11.90
C ALA A 78 -0.23 -0.66 13.00
N LYS A 79 -0.88 -1.23 14.03
CA LYS A 79 -0.18 -1.99 15.08
C LYS A 79 0.56 -3.20 14.51
N TRP A 80 -0.08 -3.93 13.59
CA TRP A 80 0.50 -5.09 12.93
C TRP A 80 1.72 -4.71 12.08
N ALA A 81 1.60 -3.67 11.23
CA ALA A 81 2.68 -3.20 10.37
C ALA A 81 3.92 -2.81 11.17
N MET A 82 3.72 -2.07 12.28
CA MET A 82 4.82 -1.69 13.18
C MET A 82 5.45 -2.89 13.90
N LYS A 83 4.64 -3.91 14.26
CA LYS A 83 5.17 -5.16 14.83
C LYS A 83 6.03 -5.89 13.82
N CYS A 84 5.57 -6.01 12.58
CA CYS A 84 6.29 -6.67 11.50
C CYS A 84 7.58 -5.93 11.11
N GLU A 85 7.63 -4.60 11.21
CA GLU A 85 8.88 -3.85 10.98
C GLU A 85 9.99 -4.19 11.99
N LYS A 86 9.61 -4.63 13.20
CA LYS A 86 10.55 -5.11 14.23
C LYS A 86 10.92 -6.58 14.09
N GLU A 87 10.15 -7.34 13.30
CA GLU A 87 10.42 -8.75 13.04
C GLU A 87 11.62 -8.88 12.10
N LYS A 88 12.64 -9.62 12.53
CA LYS A 88 13.90 -9.81 11.79
C LYS A 88 13.98 -11.18 11.10
N THR A 89 13.09 -12.10 11.45
CA THR A 89 13.03 -13.43 10.84
C THR A 89 12.38 -13.42 9.46
N ILE A 90 11.57 -12.39 9.17
CA ILE A 90 10.89 -12.22 7.88
C ILE A 90 11.67 -11.21 7.02
N HIS A 91 11.92 -11.58 5.77
CA HIS A 91 12.62 -10.72 4.82
C HIS A 91 11.92 -9.35 4.68
N PRO A 92 12.66 -8.22 4.63
CA PRO A 92 12.06 -6.89 4.63
C PRO A 92 11.05 -6.61 3.51
N LEU A 93 11.27 -7.23 2.35
CA LEU A 93 10.37 -7.17 1.21
C LEU A 93 9.02 -7.83 1.50
N CYS A 94 9.05 -9.05 2.05
CA CYS A 94 7.86 -9.83 2.36
C CYS A 94 6.99 -9.14 3.43
N ARG A 95 7.60 -8.56 4.47
CA ARG A 95 6.84 -7.81 5.50
C ARG A 95 6.19 -6.54 4.94
N ALA A 96 6.87 -5.80 4.06
CA ALA A 96 6.34 -4.57 3.47
C ALA A 96 5.12 -4.87 2.60
N VAL A 97 5.27 -5.87 1.74
CA VAL A 97 4.22 -6.49 0.93
C VAL A 97 3.01 -6.92 1.76
N TRP A 98 3.23 -7.64 2.85
CA TRP A 98 2.14 -8.17 3.66
C TRP A 98 1.39 -7.03 4.37
N ALA A 99 2.12 -5.98 4.79
CA ALA A 99 1.48 -4.74 5.28
C ALA A 99 0.58 -4.08 4.24
N MET A 100 0.95 -4.09 2.96
CA MET A 100 0.08 -3.60 1.89
C MET A 100 -1.18 -4.42 1.75
N MET A 101 -1.06 -5.75 1.78
CA MET A 101 -2.21 -6.63 1.56
C MET A 101 -3.24 -6.44 2.65
N TYR A 102 -2.79 -6.31 3.90
CA TYR A 102 -3.68 -5.96 4.99
C TYR A 102 -4.31 -4.58 4.76
N PHE A 103 -3.54 -3.55 4.37
CA PHE A 103 -4.13 -2.24 4.03
C PHE A 103 -5.21 -2.32 2.94
N LEU A 104 -4.90 -2.96 1.81
CA LEU A 104 -5.81 -3.14 0.67
C LEU A 104 -7.04 -3.98 1.02
N SER A 105 -6.89 -4.91 1.96
CA SER A 105 -8.01 -5.70 2.45
C SER A 105 -9.05 -4.84 3.20
N VAL A 106 -8.62 -3.77 3.89
CA VAL A 106 -9.55 -2.85 4.56
C VAL A 106 -10.18 -1.89 3.55
N HIS A 107 -9.38 -1.46 2.57
CA HIS A 107 -9.75 -0.50 1.53
C HIS A 107 -10.40 0.77 2.14
N PRO A 108 -9.65 1.50 2.98
CA PRO A 108 -10.22 2.47 3.92
C PRO A 108 -10.69 3.78 3.29
N PHE A 109 -10.17 4.16 2.12
CA PHE A 109 -10.53 5.42 1.44
C PHE A 109 -11.52 5.18 0.30
N PRO A 110 -12.30 6.20 -0.10
CA PRO A 110 -13.19 6.10 -1.26
C PRO A 110 -12.44 5.81 -2.57
N ASP A 111 -11.21 6.33 -2.71
CA ASP A 111 -10.37 6.18 -3.89
C ASP A 111 -8.87 6.34 -3.52
N GLY A 112 -7.97 6.06 -4.44
CA GLY A 112 -6.52 6.24 -4.29
C GLY A 112 -5.84 5.20 -3.41
N ASN A 113 -6.55 4.14 -2.99
CA ASN A 113 -5.98 3.04 -2.19
C ASN A 113 -4.85 2.31 -2.93
N GLY A 114 -4.91 2.33 -4.27
CA GLY A 114 -3.84 1.88 -5.17
C GLY A 114 -2.53 2.65 -4.93
N ASP A 115 -2.54 3.94 -5.30
CA ASP A 115 -1.36 4.79 -5.19
C ASP A 115 -0.83 4.93 -3.74
N LEU A 116 -1.74 4.88 -2.76
CA LEU A 116 -1.39 4.92 -1.35
C LEU A 116 -0.56 3.73 -0.92
N HIS A 117 -0.93 2.51 -1.33
CA HIS A 117 -0.16 1.33 -0.97
C HIS A 117 1.24 1.38 -1.58
N GLY A 118 1.35 1.82 -2.84
CA GLY A 118 2.62 1.86 -3.56
C GLY A 118 3.58 2.82 -2.87
N SER A 119 3.07 3.98 -2.49
CA SER A 119 3.81 4.98 -1.72
C SER A 119 4.27 4.43 -0.36
N CYS A 120 3.41 3.71 0.37
CA CYS A 120 3.77 3.14 1.68
C CYS A 120 4.89 2.10 1.58
N VAL A 121 4.89 1.26 0.55
CA VAL A 121 5.96 0.26 0.41
C VAL A 121 7.22 0.82 -0.18
N GLU A 122 7.14 1.78 -1.09
CA GLU A 122 8.33 2.54 -1.49
C GLU A 122 9.05 3.10 -0.24
N SER A 123 8.29 3.69 0.70
CA SER A 123 8.84 4.19 1.96
C SER A 123 9.44 3.08 2.84
N SER A 124 8.71 1.97 3.03
CA SER A 124 9.17 0.85 3.86
C SER A 124 10.46 0.22 3.33
N LEU A 125 10.59 0.06 2.02
CA LEU A 125 11.75 -0.58 1.40
C LEU A 125 12.97 0.34 1.36
N ARG A 126 12.75 1.65 1.19
CA ARG A 126 13.81 2.66 1.26
C ARG A 126 14.58 2.61 2.60
N LYS A 127 13.88 2.32 3.71
CA LYS A 127 14.51 2.12 5.03
C LYS A 127 15.44 0.90 5.10
N THR A 128 15.28 -0.06 4.19
CA THR A 128 15.92 -1.38 4.25
C THR A 128 17.04 -1.55 3.23
N GLY A 129 17.25 -0.57 2.35
CA GLY A 129 18.25 -0.64 1.28
C GLY A 129 17.80 -1.42 0.04
N CYS A 130 16.62 -2.07 0.07
CA CYS A 130 15.96 -2.67 -1.09
C CYS A 130 15.35 -1.57 -1.98
N SER A 131 16.21 -0.72 -2.57
CA SER A 131 15.78 0.53 -3.21
C SER A 131 15.71 0.49 -4.73
N GLN A 132 15.92 -0.66 -5.37
CA GLN A 132 15.93 -0.74 -6.82
C GLN A 132 14.68 -1.48 -7.32
N LEU A 133 13.72 -0.68 -7.81
CA LEU A 133 12.60 -1.08 -8.69
C LEU A 133 11.29 -1.53 -8.02
N PHE A 134 10.81 -0.77 -7.02
CA PHE A 134 9.38 -0.87 -6.65
C PHE A 134 8.43 -0.24 -7.70
N ALA A 135 8.96 0.52 -8.66
CA ALA A 135 8.19 1.10 -9.76
C ALA A 135 7.69 0.07 -10.80
N ILE A 136 8.17 -1.18 -10.75
CA ILE A 136 7.80 -2.28 -11.67
C ILE A 136 6.86 -3.30 -11.00
N LEU A 137 6.44 -3.09 -9.75
CA LEU A 137 5.28 -3.81 -9.19
C LEU A 137 3.98 -3.08 -9.57
N VAL A 138 3.91 -2.67 -10.84
CA VAL A 138 2.64 -2.61 -11.58
C VAL A 138 2.25 -4.07 -11.76
N PHE A 139 1.58 -4.63 -10.76
CA PHE A 139 0.81 -5.83 -11.04
C PHE A 139 -0.18 -5.44 -12.13
N PRO A 140 -0.27 -6.19 -13.24
CA PRO A 140 -1.43 -6.04 -14.09
C PRO A 140 -2.66 -6.20 -13.19
N GLU A 141 -3.66 -5.35 -13.37
CA GLU A 141 -4.89 -5.38 -12.55
C GLU A 141 -5.54 -6.78 -12.52
N SER A 142 -5.21 -7.63 -13.51
CA SER A 142 -5.50 -9.05 -13.49
C SER A 142 -4.77 -9.73 -12.33
N ASN A 143 -5.56 -10.30 -11.41
CA ASN A 143 -5.15 -11.16 -10.30
C ASN A 143 -4.74 -10.49 -8.98
N THR A 144 -4.66 -9.16 -8.86
CA THR A 144 -4.40 -8.49 -7.56
C THR A 144 -5.41 -8.89 -6.49
N SER A 145 -6.68 -8.99 -6.87
CA SER A 145 -7.77 -9.35 -5.96
C SER A 145 -7.72 -10.81 -5.50
N TYR A 146 -7.40 -11.74 -6.40
CA TYR A 146 -7.13 -13.14 -6.07
C TYR A 146 -5.98 -13.26 -5.07
N LYS A 147 -4.91 -12.50 -5.28
CA LYS A 147 -3.73 -12.48 -4.40
C LYS A 147 -4.03 -11.90 -3.03
N ILE A 148 -4.81 -10.81 -2.96
CA ILE A 148 -5.35 -10.30 -1.70
C ILE A 148 -6.18 -11.38 -0.98
N ARG A 149 -6.98 -12.16 -1.71
CA ARG A 149 -7.78 -13.24 -1.13
C ARG A 149 -6.94 -14.38 -0.59
N ARG A 150 -5.94 -14.87 -1.33
CA ARG A 150 -5.02 -15.91 -0.83
C ARG A 150 -4.25 -15.44 0.39
N ALA A 151 -3.74 -14.20 0.36
CA ALA A 151 -3.09 -13.60 1.51
C ALA A 151 -4.04 -13.50 2.72
N ARG A 152 -5.31 -13.14 2.53
CA ARG A 152 -6.35 -13.18 3.58
C ARG A 152 -6.62 -14.59 4.10
N ALA A 153 -6.50 -15.61 3.25
CA ALA A 153 -6.64 -17.01 3.62
C ALA A 153 -5.41 -17.57 4.36
N GLY A 154 -4.37 -16.75 4.61
CA GLY A 154 -3.15 -17.15 5.30
C GLY A 154 -2.09 -17.75 4.38
N ASP A 155 -2.25 -17.59 3.06
CA ASP A 155 -1.37 -18.17 2.05
C ASP A 155 -0.79 -17.08 1.12
N PRO A 156 0.27 -16.36 1.57
CA PRO A 156 0.90 -15.30 0.78
C PRO A 156 2.08 -15.80 -0.07
N GLU A 157 2.34 -17.11 -0.16
CA GLU A 157 3.59 -17.67 -0.69
C GLU A 157 3.85 -17.30 -2.16
N GLU A 158 2.84 -17.47 -3.01
CA GLU A 158 2.90 -17.16 -4.44
C GLU A 158 3.38 -15.71 -4.65
N TRP A 159 2.83 -14.80 -3.87
CA TRP A 159 3.13 -13.39 -3.96
C TRP A 159 4.50 -13.03 -3.39
N CYS A 160 4.86 -13.55 -2.22
CA CYS A 160 6.20 -13.35 -1.67
C CYS A 160 7.27 -13.81 -2.66
N SER A 161 7.04 -14.93 -3.34
CA SER A 161 7.94 -15.47 -4.36
C SER A 161 8.03 -14.54 -5.57
N GLU A 162 6.91 -14.04 -6.09
CA GLU A 162 6.91 -13.08 -7.22
C GLU A 162 7.68 -11.80 -6.90
N VAL A 163 7.45 -11.21 -5.73
CA VAL A 163 8.09 -9.94 -5.35
C VAL A 163 9.59 -10.14 -5.15
N VAL A 164 10.01 -11.25 -4.53
CA VAL A 164 11.43 -11.59 -4.38
C VAL A 164 12.08 -11.84 -5.74
N ASN A 165 11.43 -12.60 -6.64
CA ASN A 165 11.96 -12.85 -7.98
C ASN A 165 12.07 -11.56 -8.81
N ALA A 166 11.10 -10.66 -8.67
CA ALA A 166 11.14 -9.35 -9.31
C ALA A 166 12.32 -8.51 -8.83
N GLU A 167 12.60 -8.51 -7.52
CA GLU A 167 13.78 -7.85 -6.94
C GLU A 167 15.09 -8.46 -7.46
N ILE A 168 15.17 -9.80 -7.52
CA ILE A 168 16.37 -10.49 -8.05
C ILE A 168 16.60 -10.11 -9.51
N ALA A 169 15.56 -10.12 -10.34
CA ALA A 169 15.65 -9.74 -11.75
C ALA A 169 16.05 -8.26 -11.92
N ALA A 170 15.46 -7.38 -11.11
CA ALA A 170 15.80 -5.96 -11.04
C ALA A 170 17.30 -5.73 -10.73
N LEU A 171 17.82 -6.43 -9.73
CA LEU A 171 19.24 -6.36 -9.34
C LEU A 171 20.16 -6.99 -10.40
N ALA A 172 19.70 -7.99 -11.14
CA ALA A 172 20.46 -8.60 -12.24
C ALA A 172 20.60 -7.65 -13.44
N CYS A 173 19.55 -6.89 -13.77
CA CYS A 173 19.57 -5.90 -14.86
C CYS A 173 20.32 -4.61 -14.52
N ALA A 174 20.58 -4.35 -13.24
CA ALA A 174 21.30 -3.16 -12.78
C ALA A 174 22.84 -3.33 -12.81
N LYS A 175 23.34 -4.50 -13.19
CA LYS A 175 24.76 -4.81 -13.42
C LYS A 175 25.10 -4.68 -14.90
#